data_AF-A0A2V6E9D8-F1
#
_entry.id   AF-A0A2V6E9D8-F1
#
_cell.length_a   1.000
_cell.length_b   1.000
_cell.length_c   1.000
_cell.angle_alpha   90.00
_cell.angle_beta   90.00
_cell.angle_gamma   90.00
#
_symmetry.space_group_name_H-M   'P 1'
#
loop_
_entity.id
_entity.type
_entity.pdbx_description
1 polymer ?
#
loop_
_entity_poly.entity_id
_entity_poly.type
_entity_poly.pdbx_seq_one_letter_code
_entity_poly.pdbx_strand_id
1 'polypeptide(L)'
;SDAGHDLNIDWNECRRILGNGIAERVRGLSLQIYEAGRDHAAQRGIIVADTKFEFGTVDGKLLLIDECLTPDSSRFWPKDQYGVGQSPPSFDKQFVRDYLETLDWNKTPPTPKLPREVIEKTSAKYLEAFRRLTSSEIATP
;
A
#
# COMPACT_ATOMS: atom_id res chain seq x y z
N SER A 1 -14.39 8.52 -21.97
CA SER A 1 -13.12 8.37 -21.23
C SER A 1 -13.48 7.74 -19.90
N ASP A 2 -13.54 6.42 -19.85
CA ASP A 2 -13.92 5.71 -18.63
C ASP A 2 -12.72 5.65 -17.69
N ALA A 3 -12.76 6.49 -16.68
CA ALA A 3 -11.98 6.34 -15.47
C ALA A 3 -12.45 5.04 -14.78
N GLY A 4 -11.69 3.97 -14.94
CA GLY A 4 -11.98 2.66 -14.37
C GLY A 4 -11.18 2.43 -13.10
N HIS A 5 -11.86 2.20 -11.98
CA HIS A 5 -11.23 1.61 -10.80
C HIS A 5 -10.90 0.13 -11.07
N ASP A 6 -9.87 -0.38 -10.38
CA ASP A 6 -9.57 -1.81 -10.41
C ASP A 6 -10.77 -2.64 -9.96
N LEU A 7 -11.02 -3.74 -10.64
CA LEU A 7 -12.09 -4.68 -10.33
C LEU A 7 -11.51 -5.92 -9.67
N ASN A 8 -12.10 -6.32 -8.55
CA ASN A 8 -11.78 -7.60 -7.92
C ASN A 8 -12.22 -8.73 -8.87
N ILE A 9 -11.28 -9.59 -9.25
CA ILE A 9 -11.53 -10.79 -10.02
C ILE A 9 -11.35 -12.03 -9.16
N ASP A 10 -12.07 -13.10 -9.48
CA ASP A 10 -11.86 -14.39 -8.83
C ASP A 10 -10.65 -15.15 -9.42
N TRP A 11 -10.36 -16.29 -8.81
CA TRP A 11 -9.24 -17.12 -9.24
C TRP A 11 -9.40 -17.71 -10.64
N ASN A 12 -10.62 -18.06 -11.05
CA ASN A 12 -10.85 -18.63 -12.37
C ASN A 12 -10.59 -17.59 -13.46
N GLU A 13 -11.04 -16.36 -13.23
CA GLU A 13 -10.81 -15.24 -14.13
C GLU A 13 -9.32 -14.88 -14.21
N CYS A 14 -8.62 -14.84 -13.08
CA CYS A 14 -7.17 -14.63 -13.05
C CYS A 14 -6.42 -15.66 -13.91
N ARG A 15 -6.73 -16.96 -13.76
CA ARG A 15 -6.15 -18.02 -14.60
C ARG A 15 -6.55 -17.92 -16.06
N ARG A 16 -7.76 -17.46 -16.36
CA ARG A 16 -8.22 -17.25 -17.75
C ARG A 16 -7.40 -16.15 -18.43
N ILE A 17 -7.06 -15.09 -17.70
CA ILE A 17 -6.27 -13.95 -18.20
C ILE A 17 -4.79 -14.32 -18.35
N LEU A 18 -4.18 -14.91 -17.31
CA LEU A 18 -2.74 -15.14 -17.24
C LEU A 18 -2.29 -16.52 -17.75
N GLY A 19 -3.21 -17.47 -17.86
CA GLY A 19 -2.91 -18.89 -18.01
C GLY A 19 -2.49 -19.55 -16.67
N ASN A 20 -2.77 -20.84 -16.53
CA ASN A 20 -2.58 -21.58 -15.28
C ASN A 20 -1.15 -21.47 -14.72
N GLY A 21 -0.12 -21.65 -15.56
CA GLY A 21 1.27 -21.68 -15.10
C GLY A 21 1.76 -20.34 -14.54
N ILE A 22 1.44 -19.23 -15.20
CA ILE A 22 1.83 -17.89 -14.72
C ILE A 22 0.98 -17.48 -13.51
N ALA A 23 -0.33 -17.75 -13.53
CA ALA A 23 -1.21 -17.44 -12.41
C ALA A 23 -0.74 -18.09 -11.10
N GLU A 24 -0.39 -19.38 -11.13
CA GLU A 24 0.14 -20.09 -9.95
C GLU A 24 1.46 -19.49 -9.46
N ARG A 25 2.37 -19.12 -10.38
CA ARG A 25 3.64 -18.49 -10.04
C ARG A 25 3.45 -17.11 -9.42
N VAL A 26 2.58 -16.28 -9.99
CA VAL A 26 2.24 -14.95 -9.44
C VAL A 26 1.66 -15.13 -8.04
N ARG A 27 0.68 -16.02 -7.85
CA ARG A 27 0.08 -16.28 -6.53
C ARG A 27 1.12 -16.72 -5.51
N GLY A 28 1.97 -17.68 -5.88
CA GLY A 28 3.01 -18.21 -5.00
C GLY A 28 4.01 -17.14 -4.58
N LEU A 29 4.52 -16.35 -5.54
CA LEU A 29 5.47 -15.28 -5.25
C LEU A 29 4.83 -14.15 -4.44
N SER A 30 3.60 -13.73 -4.76
CA SER A 30 2.88 -12.71 -3.99
C SER A 30 2.74 -13.10 -2.52
N LEU A 31 2.36 -14.34 -2.23
CA LEU A 31 2.23 -14.82 -0.85
C LEU A 31 3.59 -14.89 -0.15
N GLN A 32 4.63 -15.40 -0.80
CA GLN A 32 5.98 -15.48 -0.23
C GLN A 32 6.56 -14.09 0.11
N ILE A 33 6.43 -13.13 -0.82
CA ILE A 33 6.91 -11.75 -0.62
C ILE A 33 6.11 -11.09 0.51
N TYR A 34 4.79 -11.25 0.51
CA TYR A 34 3.92 -10.72 1.56
C TYR A 34 4.27 -11.28 2.93
N GLU A 35 4.44 -12.60 3.06
CA GLU A 35 4.81 -13.25 4.33
C GLU A 35 6.14 -12.74 4.86
N ALA A 36 7.17 -12.69 4.02
CA ALA A 36 8.48 -12.17 4.40
C ALA A 36 8.41 -10.70 4.87
N GLY A 37 7.70 -9.85 4.12
CA GLY A 37 7.52 -8.44 4.45
C GLY A 37 6.72 -8.22 5.72
N ARG A 38 5.60 -8.93 5.88
CA ARG A 38 4.73 -8.90 7.06
C ARG A 38 5.50 -9.31 8.30
N ASP A 39 6.28 -10.39 8.23
CA ASP A 39 7.00 -10.91 9.39
C ASP A 39 8.14 -9.96 9.80
N HIS A 40 8.84 -9.35 8.83
CA HIS A 40 9.84 -8.31 9.09
C HIS A 40 9.22 -7.06 9.74
N ALA A 41 8.08 -6.59 9.22
CA ALA A 41 7.36 -5.44 9.75
C ALA A 41 6.79 -5.70 11.16
N ALA A 42 6.31 -6.93 11.41
CA ALA A 42 5.77 -7.32 12.71
C ALA A 42 6.81 -7.25 13.83
N GLN A 43 8.07 -7.56 13.55
CA GLN A 43 9.20 -7.40 14.48
C GLN A 43 9.46 -5.93 14.85
N ARG A 44 8.96 -4.99 14.04
CA ARG A 44 9.12 -3.53 14.20
C ARG A 44 7.82 -2.84 14.63
N GLY A 45 6.86 -3.61 15.13
CA GLY A 45 5.60 -3.10 15.65
C GLY A 45 4.64 -2.59 14.57
N ILE A 46 4.76 -3.09 13.33
CA ILE A 46 3.85 -2.74 12.23
C ILE A 46 3.10 -4.00 11.79
N ILE A 47 1.78 -3.88 11.66
CA ILE A 47 0.91 -4.86 10.99
C ILE A 47 0.80 -4.42 9.53
N VAL A 48 1.12 -5.33 8.61
CA VAL A 48 0.79 -5.16 7.18
C VAL A 48 -0.55 -5.84 6.95
N ALA A 49 -1.61 -5.06 6.73
CA ALA A 49 -2.96 -5.61 6.58
C ALA A 49 -3.17 -6.21 5.18
N ASP A 50 -2.68 -5.50 4.16
CA ASP A 50 -2.69 -5.93 2.77
C ASP A 50 -1.63 -5.12 1.98
N THR A 51 -1.37 -5.59 0.76
CA THR A 51 -0.48 -4.92 -0.20
C THR A 51 -0.87 -5.27 -1.63
N LYS A 52 -0.56 -4.36 -2.56
CA LYS A 52 -0.58 -4.62 -4.00
C LYS A 52 0.85 -4.89 -4.48
N PHE A 53 1.01 -5.87 -5.36
CA PHE A 53 2.25 -6.10 -6.11
C PHE A 53 1.95 -6.06 -7.59
N GLU A 54 2.91 -5.57 -8.38
CA GLU A 54 2.85 -5.65 -9.83
C GLU A 54 3.94 -6.59 -10.35
N PHE A 55 3.58 -7.39 -11.35
CA PHE A 55 4.51 -8.30 -12.00
C PHE A 55 4.54 -8.05 -13.50
N GLY A 56 5.75 -8.00 -14.06
CA GLY A 56 6.01 -7.94 -15.49
C GLY A 56 6.61 -9.25 -16.00
N THR A 57 6.62 -9.42 -17.32
CA THR A 57 7.35 -10.54 -17.95
C THR A 57 8.35 -10.02 -18.98
N VAL A 58 9.57 -10.56 -18.94
CA VAL A 58 10.64 -10.31 -19.92
C VAL A 58 11.27 -11.65 -20.27
N ASP A 59 11.29 -12.00 -21.57
CA ASP A 59 11.82 -13.28 -22.07
C ASP A 59 11.28 -14.52 -21.33
N GLY A 60 9.97 -14.50 -21.01
CA GLY A 60 9.29 -15.57 -20.28
C GLY A 60 9.63 -15.67 -18.78
N LYS A 61 10.44 -14.75 -18.26
CA LYS A 61 10.74 -14.63 -16.83
C LYS A 61 9.77 -13.64 -16.18
N LEU A 62 9.19 -14.06 -15.05
CA LEU A 62 8.33 -13.23 -14.23
C LEU A 62 9.20 -12.36 -13.31
N LEU A 63 8.94 -11.06 -13.28
CA LEU A 63 9.69 -10.07 -12.52
C LEU A 63 8.73 -9.32 -11.61
N LEU A 64 9.12 -9.10 -10.35
CA LEU A 64 8.48 -8.08 -9.51
C LEU A 64 8.89 -6.71 -10.05
N ILE A 65 7.90 -5.85 -10.28
CA ILE A 65 8.09 -4.47 -10.75
C ILE A 65 7.35 -3.52 -9.81
N ASP A 66 7.30 -2.23 -10.18
CA ASP A 66 6.70 -1.16 -9.37
C ASP A 66 7.34 -1.07 -7.97
N GLU A 67 6.70 -0.35 -7.06
CA GLU A 67 7.03 -0.34 -5.65
C GLU A 67 6.61 -1.64 -4.92
N CYS A 68 7.30 -1.93 -3.81
CA CYS A 68 7.06 -3.14 -3.02
C CYS A 68 7.05 -2.78 -1.54
N LEU A 69 5.92 -3.02 -0.87
CA LEU A 69 5.75 -2.84 0.57
C LEU A 69 6.08 -1.41 1.03
N THR A 70 5.50 -0.43 0.34
CA THR A 70 5.52 0.99 0.72
C THR A 70 4.18 1.40 1.33
N PRO A 71 4.09 2.54 2.06
CA PRO A 71 2.82 3.06 2.55
C PRO A 71 1.82 3.48 1.45
N ASP A 72 2.24 3.55 0.18
CA ASP A 72 1.36 3.81 -0.95
C ASP A 72 0.74 2.51 -1.51
N SER A 73 1.54 1.44 -1.58
CA SER A 73 1.11 0.12 -2.05
C SER A 73 0.45 -0.75 -0.97
N SER A 74 0.62 -0.41 0.31
CA SER A 74 0.28 -1.26 1.45
C SER A 74 -0.40 -0.49 2.58
N ARG A 75 -1.30 -1.17 3.29
CA ARG A 75 -1.90 -0.64 4.53
C ARG A 75 -1.08 -1.06 5.74
N PHE A 76 -0.41 -0.10 6.36
CA PHE A 76 0.42 -0.31 7.54
C PHE A 76 -0.27 0.24 8.80
N TRP A 77 -0.43 -0.62 9.81
CA TRP A 77 -1.05 -0.26 11.08
C TRP A 77 -0.06 -0.41 12.24
N PRO A 78 0.01 0.56 13.18
CA PRO A 78 0.78 0.40 14.41
C PRO A 78 0.19 -0.73 15.26
N LYS A 79 1.00 -1.76 15.52
CA LYS A 79 0.58 -2.97 16.25
C LYS A 79 0.10 -2.67 17.67
N ASP A 80 0.67 -1.65 18.29
CA ASP A 80 0.36 -1.18 19.65
C ASP A 80 -0.95 -0.39 19.75
N GLN A 81 -1.56 -0.01 18.62
CA GLN A 81 -2.75 0.86 18.59
C GLN A 81 -3.95 0.21 17.90
N TYR A 82 -3.77 -0.94 17.23
CA TYR A 82 -4.84 -1.64 16.54
C TYR A 82 -5.56 -2.63 17.47
N GLY A 83 -6.89 -2.61 17.42
CA GLY A 83 -7.77 -3.58 18.08
C GLY A 83 -8.88 -4.06 17.13
N VAL A 84 -9.27 -5.33 17.25
CA VAL A 84 -10.36 -5.90 16.43
C VAL A 84 -11.67 -5.15 16.68
N GLY A 85 -12.37 -4.79 15.60
CA GLY A 85 -13.61 -4.02 15.65
C GLY A 85 -13.41 -2.50 15.66
N GLN A 86 -12.17 -2.02 15.61
CA GLN A 86 -11.84 -0.60 15.48
C GLN A 86 -11.50 -0.24 14.03
N SER A 87 -11.77 1.00 13.64
CA SER A 87 -11.12 1.58 12.46
C SER A 87 -9.61 1.63 12.71
N PRO A 88 -8.79 1.01 11.85
CA PRO A 88 -7.37 0.88 12.11
C PRO A 88 -6.66 2.24 12.02
N PRO A 89 -5.77 2.57 12.97
CA PRO A 89 -4.83 3.67 12.77
C PRO A 89 -3.91 3.31 11.59
N SER A 90 -3.60 4.28 10.74
CA SER A 90 -2.78 4.04 9.54
C SER A 90 -1.55 4.93 9.47
N PHE A 91 -0.46 4.40 8.91
CA PHE A 91 0.72 5.17 8.51
C PHE A 91 0.58 5.79 7.10
N ASP A 92 -0.60 5.72 6.49
CA ASP A 92 -0.86 6.17 5.12
C ASP A 92 -1.50 7.58 5.06
N LYS A 93 -2.09 7.87 3.89
CA LYS A 93 -2.77 9.11 3.50
C LYS A 93 -4.02 9.47 4.34
N GLN A 94 -4.24 8.87 5.51
CA GLN A 94 -5.40 9.15 6.35
C GLN A 94 -5.57 10.66 6.65
N PHE A 95 -4.50 11.39 6.97
CA PHE A 95 -4.57 12.84 7.20
C PHE A 95 -5.04 13.63 5.98
N VAL A 96 -4.62 13.21 4.77
CA VAL A 96 -5.08 13.82 3.52
C VAL A 96 -6.55 13.50 3.29
N ARG A 97 -6.96 12.24 3.48
CA ARG A 97 -8.36 11.81 3.33
C ARG A 97 -9.26 12.59 4.29
N ASP A 98 -8.92 12.59 5.58
CA ASP A 98 -9.68 13.29 6.62
C ASP A 98 -9.81 14.78 6.30
N TYR A 99 -8.72 15.43 5.89
CA TYR A 99 -8.76 16.83 5.48
C TYR A 99 -9.68 17.06 4.28
N LEU A 100 -9.59 16.24 3.24
CA LEU A 100 -10.41 16.37 2.03
C LEU A 100 -11.91 16.16 2.34
N GLU A 101 -12.26 15.28 3.27
CA GLU A 101 -13.65 15.09 3.71
C GLU A 101 -14.21 16.29 4.50
N THR A 102 -13.36 17.21 4.99
CA THR A 102 -13.83 18.47 5.61
C THR A 102 -14.23 19.54 4.59
N LEU A 103 -13.90 19.34 3.32
CA LEU A 103 -14.15 20.31 2.25
C LEU A 103 -15.43 19.96 1.50
N ASP A 104 -16.14 20.99 1.02
CA ASP A 104 -17.24 20.82 0.06
C ASP A 104 -16.69 20.57 -1.36
N TRP A 105 -15.78 19.60 -1.48
CA TRP A 105 -15.14 19.23 -2.73
C TRP A 105 -15.76 17.94 -3.25
N ASN A 106 -16.36 18.01 -4.44
CA ASN A 106 -17.02 16.90 -5.11
C ASN A 106 -16.08 15.80 -5.65
N LYS A 107 -14.81 15.78 -5.21
CA LYS A 107 -13.76 14.83 -5.63
C LYS A 107 -13.45 14.89 -7.14
N THR A 108 -13.73 16.02 -7.79
CA THR A 108 -13.37 16.25 -9.20
C THR A 108 -12.24 17.27 -9.36
N PRO A 109 -11.34 17.11 -10.34
CA PRO A 109 -10.29 18.08 -10.58
C PRO A 109 -10.84 19.50 -10.86
N PRO A 110 -10.13 20.58 -10.44
CA PRO A 110 -8.84 20.56 -9.77
C PRO A 110 -8.94 20.22 -8.27
N THR A 111 -7.97 19.46 -7.76
CA THR A 111 -7.88 19.12 -6.34
C THR A 111 -7.56 20.37 -5.51
N PRO A 112 -8.19 20.56 -4.35
CA PRO A 112 -7.86 21.67 -3.45
C PRO A 112 -6.42 21.59 -2.95
N LYS A 113 -5.84 22.75 -2.62
CA LYS A 113 -4.49 22.82 -2.03
C LYS A 113 -4.53 22.28 -0.61
N LEU A 114 -3.57 21.42 -0.27
CA LEU A 114 -3.41 20.91 1.09
C LEU A 114 -2.70 21.96 1.97
N PRO A 115 -3.19 22.22 3.19
CA PRO A 115 -2.49 23.03 4.17
C PRO A 115 -1.14 22.41 4.52
N ARG A 116 -0.17 23.27 4.83
CA ARG A 116 1.19 22.84 5.22
C ARG A 116 1.19 21.81 6.34
N GLU A 117 0.32 21.98 7.34
CA GLU A 117 0.21 21.05 8.46
C GLU A 117 -0.21 19.63 8.04
N VAL A 118 -1.13 19.50 7.08
CA VAL A 118 -1.57 18.20 6.56
C VAL A 118 -0.43 17.53 5.80
N ILE A 119 0.34 18.31 5.02
CA ILE A 119 1.52 17.84 4.32
C ILE A 119 2.56 17.33 5.32
N GLU A 120 2.93 18.14 6.32
CA GLU A 120 3.93 17.80 7.33
C GLU A 120 3.53 16.56 8.15
N LYS A 121 2.27 16.46 8.59
CA LYS A 121 1.75 15.28 9.30
C LYS A 121 1.79 14.02 8.44
N THR A 122 1.43 14.13 7.16
CA THR A 122 1.49 13.01 6.23
C THR A 122 2.93 12.57 6.01
N SER A 123 3.84 13.50 5.69
CA SER A 123 5.27 13.21 5.52
C SER A 123 5.89 12.58 6.78
N ALA A 124 5.53 13.06 7.97
CA ALA A 124 6.01 12.50 9.23
C ALA A 124 5.63 11.02 9.40
N LYS A 125 4.44 10.60 8.93
CA LYS A 125 4.03 9.18 8.97
C LYS A 125 4.81 8.30 8.01
N TYR A 126 5.08 8.75 6.80
CA TYR A 126 5.93 8.03 5.85
C TYR A 126 7.35 7.86 6.40
N LEU A 127 7.91 8.92 6.99
CA LEU A 127 9.22 8.86 7.65
C LEU A 127 9.20 7.94 8.88
N GLU A 128 8.13 7.94 9.67
CA GLU A 128 7.97 7.04 10.81
C GLU A 128 7.96 5.58 10.36
N ALA A 129 7.16 5.23 9.35
CA ALA A 129 7.13 3.89 8.78
C ALA A 129 8.51 3.49 8.22
N PHE A 130 9.16 4.37 7.46
CA PHE A 130 10.50 4.15 6.93
C PHE A 130 11.52 3.87 8.04
N ARG A 131 11.59 4.72 9.07
CA ARG A 131 12.53 4.57 10.19
C ARG A 131 12.30 3.25 10.92
N ARG A 132 11.05 2.89 11.20
CA ARG A 132 10.73 1.61 11.85
C ARG A 132 11.15 0.42 10.99
N LEU A 133 10.82 0.44 9.70
CA LEU A 133 11.08 -0.67 8.76
C LEU A 133 12.56 -0.89 8.47
N THR A 134 13.32 0.19 8.35
CA THR A 134 14.73 0.15 7.89
C THR A 134 15.76 0.37 9.00
N SER A 135 15.31 0.80 10.19
CA SER A 135 16.19 1.28 11.26
C SER A 135 17.14 2.40 10.81
N SER A 136 16.79 3.13 9.75
CA SER A 136 17.61 4.17 9.12
C SER A 136 16.86 5.50 9.09
N GLU A 137 17.59 6.60 8.90
CA GLU A 137 17.01 7.92 8.67
C GLU A 137 17.27 8.41 7.25
N ILE A 138 16.29 9.09 6.68
CA ILE A 138 16.46 9.89 5.45
C ILE A 138 16.56 11.35 5.89
N ALA A 139 17.59 12.05 5.40
CA ALA A 139 17.71 13.48 5.59
C ALA A 139 16.46 14.17 5.02
N THR A 140 15.78 14.96 5.84
CA THR A 140 14.64 15.75 5.38
C THR A 140 15.19 16.93 4.57
N PRO A 141 14.70 17.18 3.33
CA PRO A 141 15.10 18.33 2.53
C PRO A 141 14.86 19.68 3.23
#